data_AF-A0A937FZ34-F1
#
_entry.id   AF-A0A937FZ34-F1
#
_cell.length_a   1.000
_cell.length_b   1.000
_cell.length_c   1.000
_cell.angle_alpha   90.00
_cell.angle_beta   90.00
_cell.angle_gamma   90.00
#
_symmetry.space_group_name_H-M   'P 1'
#
loop_
_entity.id
_entity.type
_entity.pdbx_description
1 polymer ?
#
loop_
_entity_poly.entity_id
_entity_poly.type
_entity_poly.pdbx_seq_one_letter_code
_entity_poly.pdbx_strand_id
1 'polypeptide(L)'
;MEKKKLREQIMSACIEQQQALMDDFSKRIKMLLSEIRELSRKQTDSKPVITQEILEEVDLLNDALIFVQLEMNRLRYLQSVSYMNHQEVELGAIVITNIHTIFISSSIDPFNLNGKKITCISTEDTIFNQMKGKRKGEICFLDQRPYVIRDIF
;
A
#
# COMPACT_ATOMS: atom_id res chain seq x y z
N MET A 1 -10.11 19.14 14.52
CA MET A 1 -10.71 17.91 15.07
C MET A 1 -11.12 16.94 13.96
N GLU A 2 -11.82 17.37 12.92
CA GLU A 2 -12.21 16.49 11.79
C GLU A 2 -11.02 15.95 10.97
N LYS A 3 -10.02 16.78 10.65
CA LYS A 3 -8.82 16.35 9.89
C LYS A 3 -8.02 15.25 10.59
N LYS A 4 -7.76 15.42 11.89
CA LYS A 4 -7.08 14.42 12.72
C LYS A 4 -7.84 13.08 12.71
N LYS A 5 -9.16 13.13 12.93
CA LYS A 5 -10.01 11.94 12.88
C LYS A 5 -9.99 11.26 11.50
N LEU A 6 -10.08 12.04 10.43
CA LEU A 6 -10.00 11.52 9.07
C LEU A 6 -8.64 10.84 8.79
N ARG A 7 -7.54 11.46 9.24
CA ARG A 7 -6.21 10.86 9.16
C ARG A 7 -6.14 9.52 9.89
N GLU A 8 -6.65 9.47 11.12
CA GLU A 8 -6.68 8.23 11.92
C GLU A 8 -7.49 7.13 11.22
N GLN A 9 -8.63 7.47 10.62
CA GLN A 9 -9.45 6.53 9.85
C GLN A 9 -8.74 6.02 8.59
N ILE A 10 -8.11 6.91 7.82
CA ILE A 10 -7.33 6.53 6.64
C ILE A 10 -6.16 5.63 7.05
N MET A 11 -5.41 6.01 8.08
CA MET A 11 -4.28 5.23 8.58
C MET A 11 -4.72 3.84 9.05
N SER A 12 -5.84 3.73 9.79
CA SER A 12 -6.38 2.44 10.22
C SER A 12 -6.72 1.56 9.02
N ALA A 13 -7.44 2.10 8.03
CA ALA A 13 -7.80 1.36 6.82
C ALA A 13 -6.57 0.88 6.04
N CYS A 14 -5.53 1.72 5.90
CA CYS A 14 -4.27 1.34 5.28
C CYS A 14 -3.60 0.16 6.00
N ILE A 15 -3.53 0.23 7.33
CA ILE A 15 -2.92 -0.83 8.16
C ILE A 15 -3.74 -2.11 8.08
N GLU A 16 -5.07 -2.02 8.17
CA GLU A 16 -5.95 -3.18 8.06
C GLU A 16 -5.80 -3.88 6.72
N GLN A 17 -5.74 -3.13 5.63
CA GLN A 17 -5.59 -3.67 4.28
C GLN A 17 -4.23 -4.33 4.07
N GLN A 18 -3.14 -3.71 4.54
CA GLN A 18 -1.82 -4.31 4.45
C GLN A 18 -1.69 -5.55 5.34
N GLN A 19 -2.30 -5.56 6.53
CA GLN A 19 -2.30 -6.74 7.39
C GLN A 19 -3.06 -7.90 6.74
N ALA A 20 -4.23 -7.64 6.14
CA ALA A 20 -4.99 -8.65 5.42
C ALA A 20 -4.18 -9.25 4.25
N LEU A 21 -3.47 -8.40 3.50
CA LEU A 21 -2.62 -8.84 2.39
C LEU A 21 -1.43 -9.71 2.88
N MET A 22 -0.79 -9.33 3.98
CA MET A 22 0.27 -10.15 4.62
C MET A 22 -0.25 -11.51 5.07
N ASP A 23 -1.43 -11.53 5.68
CA ASP A 23 -2.06 -12.75 6.19
C ASP A 23 -2.41 -13.70 5.03
N ASP A 24 -2.92 -13.16 3.93
CA ASP A 24 -3.25 -13.92 2.72
C ASP A 24 -2.00 -14.52 2.06
N PHE A 25 -0.93 -13.74 1.88
CA PHE A 25 0.34 -14.26 1.36
C PHE A 25 0.93 -15.33 2.27
N SER A 26 0.99 -15.06 3.58
CA SER A 26 1.48 -16.01 4.58
C SER A 26 0.68 -17.32 4.58
N LYS A 27 -0.64 -17.23 4.42
CA LYS A 27 -1.52 -18.39 4.32
C LYS A 27 -1.27 -19.16 3.02
N ARG A 28 -1.13 -18.47 1.88
CA ARG A 28 -0.86 -19.10 0.58
C ARG A 28 0.47 -19.84 0.59
N ILE A 29 1.54 -19.22 1.09
CA ILE A 29 2.85 -19.85 1.24
C ILE A 29 2.75 -21.13 2.09
N LYS A 30 2.06 -21.08 3.23
CA LYS A 30 1.87 -22.27 4.10
C LYS A 30 1.13 -23.40 3.38
N MET A 31 0.12 -23.08 2.58
CA MET A 31 -0.63 -24.07 1.80
C MET A 31 0.26 -24.75 0.75
N LEU A 32 1.02 -23.95 -0.03
CA LEU A 32 1.94 -24.44 -1.05
C LEU A 32 3.04 -25.34 -0.45
N LEU A 33 3.63 -24.93 0.67
CA LEU A 33 4.63 -25.75 1.37
C LEU A 33 4.03 -27.05 1.93
N SER A 34 2.78 -27.04 2.35
CA SER A 34 2.07 -28.27 2.74
C SER A 34 1.83 -29.19 1.54
N GLU A 35 1.51 -28.63 0.38
CA GLU A 35 1.31 -29.39 -0.86
C GLU A 35 2.60 -30.11 -1.28
N ILE A 36 3.76 -29.44 -1.23
CA ILE A 36 5.07 -30.06 -1.47
C ILE A 36 5.30 -31.25 -0.53
N ARG A 37 4.94 -31.13 0.76
CA ARG A 37 5.09 -32.22 1.73
C ARG A 37 4.21 -33.42 1.40
N GLU A 38 2.99 -33.20 0.91
CA GLU A 38 2.10 -34.29 0.49
C GLU A 38 2.55 -34.93 -0.83
N LEU A 39 3.00 -34.13 -1.81
CA LEU A 39 3.64 -34.63 -3.04
C LEU A 39 4.89 -35.45 -2.72
N SER A 40 5.63 -35.07 -1.68
CA SER A 40 6.80 -35.81 -1.21
C SER A 40 6.50 -37.25 -0.82
N ARG A 41 5.27 -37.54 -0.38
CA ARG A 41 4.82 -38.90 0.03
C ARG A 41 4.31 -39.76 -1.13
N LYS A 42 4.05 -39.18 -2.30
CA LYS A 42 3.56 -39.91 -3.49
C LYS A 42 4.74 -40.30 -4.40
N GLN A 43 4.65 -41.47 -5.04
CA GLN A 43 5.58 -41.89 -6.09
C GLN A 43 4.94 -41.58 -7.46
N THR A 44 5.42 -40.53 -8.14
CA THR A 44 4.96 -40.14 -9.48
C THR A 44 6.13 -39.50 -10.24
N ASP A 45 6.29 -39.77 -11.53
CA ASP A 45 7.39 -39.21 -12.35
C ASP A 45 7.29 -37.68 -12.54
N SER A 46 6.08 -37.11 -12.46
CA SER A 46 5.85 -35.65 -12.61
C SER A 46 6.22 -34.82 -11.38
N LYS A 47 6.59 -35.46 -10.27
CA LYS A 47 6.83 -34.80 -8.98
C LYS A 47 7.91 -33.71 -9.01
N PRO A 48 9.08 -33.88 -9.68
CA PRO A 48 10.10 -32.85 -9.71
C PRO A 48 9.62 -31.55 -10.38
N VAL A 49 8.88 -31.66 -11.48
CA VAL A 49 8.35 -30.51 -12.23
C VAL A 49 7.33 -29.74 -11.40
N ILE A 50 6.35 -30.44 -10.83
CA ILE A 50 5.31 -29.82 -10.00
C ILE A 50 5.93 -29.17 -8.74
N THR A 51 6.93 -29.82 -8.14
CA THR A 51 7.61 -29.25 -6.96
C THR A 51 8.35 -27.96 -7.31
N GLN A 52 9.01 -27.91 -8.47
CA GLN A 52 9.72 -26.73 -8.93
C GLN A 52 8.77 -25.55 -9.18
N GLU A 53 7.65 -25.77 -9.86
CA GLU A 53 6.62 -24.74 -10.10
C GLU A 53 6.08 -24.17 -8.78
N ILE A 54 5.81 -25.02 -7.79
CA ILE A 54 5.33 -24.57 -6.48
C ILE A 54 6.41 -23.75 -5.75
N LEU A 55 7.68 -24.15 -5.83
CA LEU A 55 8.78 -23.40 -5.20
C LEU A 55 8.94 -22.01 -5.84
N GLU A 56 8.81 -21.90 -7.16
CA GLU A 56 8.84 -20.61 -7.86
C GLU A 56 7.67 -19.71 -7.42
N GLU A 57 6.46 -20.25 -7.26
CA GLU A 57 5.32 -19.49 -6.71
C GLU A 57 5.59 -19.04 -5.26
N VAL A 58 6.19 -19.90 -4.43
CA VAL A 58 6.55 -19.56 -3.05
C VAL A 58 7.57 -18.42 -3.01
N ASP A 59 8.59 -18.44 -3.88
CA ASP A 59 9.61 -17.39 -3.93
C ASP A 59 9.00 -16.04 -4.32
N LEU A 60 8.13 -16.00 -5.35
CA LEU A 60 7.41 -14.80 -5.75
C LEU A 60 6.53 -14.24 -4.62
N LEU A 61 5.83 -15.10 -3.89
CA LEU A 61 5.00 -14.70 -2.76
C LEU A 61 5.82 -14.20 -1.57
N ASN A 62 7.00 -14.77 -1.33
CA ASN A 62 7.92 -14.29 -0.30
C ASN A 62 8.43 -12.88 -0.62
N ASP A 63 8.84 -12.65 -1.88
CA ASP A 63 9.27 -11.31 -2.32
C ASP A 63 8.15 -10.27 -2.17
N ALA A 64 6.92 -10.64 -2.56
CA ALA A 64 5.74 -9.80 -2.36
C ALA A 64 5.46 -9.53 -0.87
N LEU A 65 5.59 -10.54 -0.02
CA LEU A 65 5.41 -10.40 1.44
C LEU A 65 6.46 -9.47 2.06
N ILE A 66 7.72 -9.55 1.63
CA ILE A 66 8.78 -8.64 2.07
C ILE A 66 8.42 -7.20 1.70
N PHE A 67 7.98 -6.97 0.46
CA PHE A 67 7.56 -5.65 0.01
C PHE A 67 6.41 -5.10 0.87
N VAL A 68 5.37 -5.89 1.07
CA VAL A 68 4.23 -5.50 1.93
C VAL A 68 4.65 -5.21 3.36
N GLN A 69 5.60 -5.98 3.92
CA GLN A 69 6.13 -5.74 5.26
C GLN A 69 6.88 -4.41 5.36
N LEU A 70 7.61 -4.01 4.31
CA LEU A 70 8.29 -2.72 4.25
C LEU A 70 7.26 -1.57 4.24
N GLU A 71 6.19 -1.69 3.45
CA GLU A 71 5.10 -0.72 3.43
C GLU A 71 4.38 -0.63 4.78
N MET A 72 4.11 -1.77 5.42
CA MET A 72 3.57 -1.82 6.78
C MET A 72 4.46 -1.09 7.78
N ASN A 73 5.78 -1.32 7.74
CA ASN A 73 6.73 -0.66 8.64
C ASN A 73 6.71 0.86 8.45
N ARG A 74 6.59 1.32 7.20
CA ARG A 74 6.46 2.74 6.87
C ARG A 74 5.16 3.34 7.41
N LEU A 75 4.02 2.64 7.27
CA LEU A 75 2.75 3.07 7.89
C LEU A 75 2.86 3.16 9.41
N ARG A 76 3.48 2.16 10.06
CA ARG A 76 3.69 2.15 11.52
C ARG A 76 4.58 3.29 11.98
N TYR A 77 5.62 3.62 11.22
CA TYR A 77 6.44 4.81 11.46
C TYR A 77 5.61 6.10 11.35
N LEU A 78 4.83 6.25 10.28
CA LEU A 78 3.95 7.41 10.08
C LEU A 78 2.83 7.51 11.13
N GLN A 79 2.43 6.39 11.72
CA GLN A 79 1.48 6.34 12.82
C GLN A 79 2.13 6.78 14.14
N SER A 80 3.42 6.50 14.35
CA SER A 80 4.14 6.83 15.58
C SER A 80 4.62 8.28 15.64
N VAL A 81 4.98 8.86 14.50
CA VAL A 81 5.23 10.30 14.40
C VAL A 81 3.89 11.02 14.43
N SER A 82 3.61 11.70 15.55
CA SER A 82 2.33 12.39 15.81
C SER A 82 1.90 13.27 14.64
N TYR A 83 0.57 13.41 14.45
CA TYR A 83 -0.07 14.27 13.45
C TYR A 83 0.74 15.55 13.23
N MET A 84 1.42 15.63 12.08
CA MET A 84 2.08 16.85 11.64
C MET A 84 1.08 17.63 10.81
N ASN A 85 0.90 18.90 11.13
CA ASN A 85 0.00 19.78 10.37
C ASN A 85 0.70 20.20 9.08
N HIS A 86 0.79 19.28 8.12
CA HIS A 86 1.51 19.46 6.87
C HIS A 86 0.96 20.67 6.09
N GLN A 87 1.86 21.52 5.58
CA GLN A 87 1.51 22.71 4.78
C GLN A 87 1.83 22.53 3.29
N GLU A 88 2.61 21.51 2.96
CA GLU A 88 3.03 21.16 1.62
C GLU A 88 2.96 19.65 1.40
N VAL A 89 2.95 19.23 0.14
CA VAL A 89 2.89 17.80 -0.19
C VAL A 89 4.23 17.15 0.12
N GLU A 90 4.23 16.35 1.18
CA GLU A 90 5.39 15.61 1.66
C GLU A 90 4.97 14.25 2.24
N LEU A 91 5.95 13.43 2.62
CA LEU A 91 5.68 12.14 3.25
C LEU A 91 4.85 12.32 4.52
N GLY A 92 3.76 11.57 4.61
CA GLY A 92 2.80 11.64 5.70
C GLY A 92 1.64 12.59 5.45
N ALA A 93 1.68 13.44 4.41
CA ALA A 93 0.60 14.38 4.14
C ALA A 93 -0.64 13.69 3.52
N ILE A 94 -1.82 14.15 3.92
CA ILE A 94 -3.08 13.89 3.22
C ILE A 94 -3.43 15.10 2.37
N VAL A 95 -3.57 14.87 1.07
CA VAL A 95 -3.82 15.88 0.07
C VAL A 95 -5.23 15.72 -0.48
N ILE A 96 -6.09 16.70 -0.22
CA ILE A 96 -7.42 16.74 -0.82
C ILE A 96 -7.29 17.41 -2.18
N THR A 97 -7.66 16.69 -3.24
CA THR A 97 -7.69 17.25 -4.60
C THR A 97 -9.12 17.39 -5.12
N ASN A 98 -9.26 17.88 -6.35
CA ASN A 98 -10.54 17.88 -7.07
C ASN A 98 -10.99 16.50 -7.56
N ILE A 99 -10.13 15.50 -7.54
CA ILE A 99 -10.40 14.17 -8.13
C ILE A 99 -10.55 13.13 -7.02
N HIS A 100 -9.53 12.95 -6.19
CA HIS A 100 -9.52 12.00 -5.07
C HIS A 100 -8.70 12.54 -3.90
N THR A 101 -8.87 11.94 -2.73
CA THR A 101 -8.01 12.20 -1.57
C THR A 101 -6.78 11.33 -1.68
N ILE A 102 -5.60 11.93 -1.60
CA ILE A 102 -4.32 11.23 -1.72
C ILE A 102 -3.67 11.19 -0.35
N PHE A 103 -3.24 10.03 0.10
CA PHE A 103 -2.39 9.89 1.27
C PHE A 103 -0.97 9.56 0.82
N ILE A 104 -0.02 10.44 1.09
CA ILE A 104 1.39 10.24 0.79
C ILE A 104 1.98 9.35 1.89
N SER A 105 1.97 8.05 1.69
CA SER A 105 2.46 7.08 2.66
C SER A 105 3.13 5.94 1.94
N SER A 106 2.34 5.01 1.46
CA SER A 106 2.72 3.69 0.96
C SER A 106 1.89 3.35 -0.27
N SER A 107 2.41 2.48 -1.14
CA SER A 107 1.65 1.98 -2.29
C SER A 107 0.61 0.96 -1.80
N ILE A 108 -0.65 1.39 -1.69
CA ILE A 108 -1.77 0.56 -1.23
C ILE A 108 -2.90 0.70 -2.23
N ASP A 109 -3.60 -0.41 -2.52
CA ASP A 109 -4.73 -0.37 -3.44
C ASP A 109 -5.78 0.65 -2.97
N PRO A 110 -6.33 1.47 -3.88
CA PRO A 110 -7.31 2.49 -3.51
C PRO A 110 -8.56 1.90 -2.85
N PHE A 111 -9.05 2.56 -1.82
CA PHE A 111 -10.25 2.16 -1.09
C PHE A 111 -11.23 3.33 -0.92
N ASN A 112 -12.46 3.02 -0.51
CA ASN A 112 -13.46 4.05 -0.24
C ASN A 112 -13.61 4.25 1.27
N LEU A 113 -13.56 5.51 1.71
CA LEU A 113 -13.82 5.92 3.08
C LEU A 113 -14.82 7.07 3.09
N ASN A 114 -15.95 6.90 3.80
CA ASN A 114 -17.02 7.90 3.86
C ASN A 114 -17.51 8.37 2.48
N GLY A 115 -17.62 7.44 1.52
CA GLY A 115 -18.03 7.74 0.14
C GLY A 115 -16.99 8.47 -0.72
N LYS A 116 -15.76 8.66 -0.22
CA LYS A 116 -14.65 9.27 -0.96
C LYS A 116 -13.61 8.21 -1.31
N LYS A 117 -13.12 8.25 -2.55
CA LYS A 117 -11.99 7.43 -2.98
C LYS A 117 -10.70 7.98 -2.36
N ILE A 118 -10.01 7.11 -1.64
CA ILE A 118 -8.69 7.34 -1.06
C ILE A 118 -7.67 6.61 -1.94
N THR A 119 -6.65 7.33 -2.38
CA THR A 119 -5.50 6.79 -3.09
C THR A 119 -4.30 6.89 -2.19
N CYS A 120 -3.57 5.80 -1.97
CA CYS A 120 -2.34 5.80 -1.20
C CYS A 120 -1.17 5.67 -2.17
N ILE A 121 -0.23 6.60 -2.08
CA ILE A 121 0.95 6.63 -2.93
C ILE A 121 2.20 6.74 -2.08
N SER A 122 3.27 6.09 -2.52
CA SER A 122 4.57 6.17 -1.90
C SER A 122 5.36 7.37 -2.45
N THR A 123 6.59 7.53 -1.97
CA THR A 123 7.50 8.59 -2.44
C THR A 123 8.15 8.26 -3.79
N GLU A 124 7.97 7.03 -4.24
CA GLU A 124 8.51 6.47 -5.48
C GLU A 124 7.51 6.64 -6.64
N ASP A 125 6.23 6.90 -6.33
CA ASP A 125 5.20 7.14 -7.33
C ASP A 125 5.46 8.40 -8.17
N THR A 126 5.25 8.29 -9.49
CA THR A 126 5.51 9.39 -10.44
C THR A 126 4.67 10.64 -10.11
N ILE A 127 3.43 10.45 -9.68
CA ILE A 127 2.55 11.55 -9.29
C ILE A 127 3.05 12.28 -8.04
N PHE A 128 3.69 11.59 -7.09
CA PHE A 128 4.29 12.25 -5.94
C PHE A 128 5.38 13.24 -6.39
N ASN A 129 6.24 12.85 -7.33
CA ASN A 129 7.30 13.73 -7.84
C ASN A 129 6.75 15.02 -8.48
N GLN A 130 5.56 14.97 -9.09
CA GLN A 130 4.88 16.14 -9.65
C GLN A 130 4.18 17.01 -8.58
N MET A 131 3.85 16.42 -7.44
CA MET A 131 3.15 17.08 -6.34
C MET A 131 4.07 17.63 -5.25
N LYS A 132 5.25 17.02 -5.08
CA LYS A 132 6.17 17.28 -3.97
C LYS A 132 6.43 18.76 -3.76
N GLY A 133 6.27 19.22 -2.51
CA GLY A 133 6.48 20.61 -2.10
C GLY A 133 5.38 21.59 -2.52
N LYS A 134 4.38 21.18 -3.32
CA LYS A 134 3.24 22.04 -3.65
C LYS A 134 2.35 22.28 -2.44
N ARG A 135 1.65 23.41 -2.48
CA ARG A 135 0.80 23.92 -1.41
C ARG A 135 -0.65 24.02 -1.85
N LYS A 136 -1.53 24.29 -0.88
CA LYS A 136 -2.95 24.54 -1.12
C LYS A 136 -3.14 25.67 -2.15
N GLY A 137 -4.02 25.43 -3.11
CA GLY A 137 -4.34 26.33 -4.22
C GLY A 137 -3.52 26.08 -5.48
N GLU A 138 -2.40 25.38 -5.38
CA GLU A 138 -1.57 25.06 -6.54
C GLU A 138 -2.14 23.90 -7.36
N ILE A 139 -1.66 23.81 -8.60
CA ILE A 139 -2.03 22.79 -9.58
C ILE A 139 -0.79 21.96 -9.93
N CYS A 140 -0.97 20.65 -10.03
CA CYS A 140 -0.03 19.74 -10.69
C CYS A 140 -0.73 19.00 -11.84
N PHE A 141 0.06 18.38 -12.70
CA PHE A 141 -0.43 17.64 -13.86
C PHE A 141 0.11 16.22 -13.82
N LEU A 142 -0.77 15.26 -14.10
CA LEU A 142 -0.41 13.87 -14.39
C LEU A 142 -1.06 13.52 -15.73
N ASP A 143 -0.25 13.16 -16.73
CA ASP A 143 -0.73 12.82 -18.07
C ASP A 143 -1.71 13.87 -18.63
N GLN A 144 -1.36 15.15 -18.48
CA GLN A 144 -2.16 16.33 -18.88
C GLN A 144 -3.47 16.53 -18.10
N ARG A 145 -3.79 15.69 -17.11
CA ARG A 145 -4.93 15.87 -16.22
C ARG A 145 -4.56 16.82 -15.06
N PRO A 146 -5.32 17.91 -14.83
CA PRO A 146 -5.04 18.84 -13.73
C PRO A 146 -5.54 18.30 -12.39
N TYR A 147 -4.65 18.36 -11.40
CA TYR A 147 -4.92 18.08 -10.00
C TYR A 147 -4.79 19.40 -9.22
N VAL A 148 -5.92 19.92 -8.76
CA VAL A 148 -6.01 21.14 -7.94
C VAL A 148 -5.92 20.73 -6.48
N ILE A 149 -4.90 21.22 -5.78
CA ILE A 149 -4.72 20.96 -4.35
C ILE A 149 -5.68 21.85 -3.57
N ARG A 150 -6.75 21.26 -3.04
CA ARG A 150 -7.78 21.96 -2.28
C ARG A 150 -7.41 22.11 -0.81
N ASP A 151 -6.69 21.16 -0.25
CA ASP A 151 -6.26 21.18 1.14
C ASP A 151 -5.11 20.19 1.39
N ILE A 152 -4.31 20.44 2.42
CA ILE A 152 -3.23 19.55 2.89
C ILE A 152 -3.30 19.50 4.42
N PHE A 153 -3.04 18.33 5.02
CA PHE A 153 -2.90 18.15 6.46
C PHE A 153 -2.27 16.80 6.85
#